data_AF-A0A955M6E5-F1
#
_entry.id   AF-A0A955M6E5-F1
#
_cell.length_a   1.000
_cell.length_b   1.000
_cell.length_c   1.000
_cell.angle_alpha   90.00
_cell.angle_beta   90.00
_cell.angle_gamma   90.00
#
_symmetry.space_group_name_H-M   'P 1'
#
loop_
_entity.id
_entity.type
_entity.pdbx_description
1 polymer ?
#
loop_
_entity_poly.entity_id
_entity_poly.type
_entity_poly.pdbx_seq_one_letter_code
_entity_poly.pdbx_strand_id
1 'polypeptide(L)'
;MNEEAKPPQPENKNKLPTSAYILCGWPLVLVFVGGALGGGLGGAAFAINLEIYKSKLPLAVKVILNILTGLAAVILWLVIGSWIHAKFSSQ
;
A
#
# COMPACT_ATOMS: atom_id res chain seq x y z
N MET A 1 -63.14 -5.97 0.82
CA MET A 1 -61.76 -6.36 1.19
C MET A 1 -60.87 -5.62 0.21
N ASN A 2 -60.25 -4.52 0.64
CA ASN A 2 -59.34 -3.77 -0.22
C ASN A 2 -57.92 -4.28 0.08
N GLU A 3 -57.32 -4.98 -0.88
CA GLU A 3 -55.89 -5.19 -0.90
C GLU A 3 -55.22 -3.82 -1.08
N GLU A 4 -54.71 -3.26 0.01
CA GLU A 4 -53.82 -2.11 -0.05
C GLU A 4 -52.54 -2.56 -0.77
N ALA A 5 -52.47 -2.28 -2.07
CA ALA A 5 -51.26 -2.46 -2.85
C ALA A 5 -50.17 -1.55 -2.28
N LYS A 6 -49.18 -2.14 -1.61
CA LYS A 6 -47.99 -1.45 -1.09
C LYS A 6 -47.37 -0.61 -2.22
N PRO A 7 -47.16 0.71 -2.02
CA PRO A 7 -46.64 1.58 -3.06
C PRO A 7 -45.25 1.10 -3.52
N PRO A 8 -44.95 1.18 -4.83
CA PRO A 8 -43.66 0.78 -5.37
C PRO A 8 -42.55 1.54 -4.65
N GLN A 9 -41.65 0.78 -4.02
CA GLN A 9 -40.52 1.35 -3.29
C GLN A 9 -39.64 2.15 -4.27
N PRO A 10 -39.11 3.32 -3.87
CA PRO A 10 -38.29 4.15 -4.75
C PRO A 10 -37.07 3.34 -5.20
N GLU A 11 -37.02 3.04 -6.50
CA GLU A 11 -35.84 2.53 -7.19
C GLU A 11 -34.65 3.43 -6.83
N ASN A 12 -33.67 2.88 -6.10
CA ASN A 12 -32.47 3.62 -5.73
C ASN A 12 -31.58 3.78 -6.97
N LYS A 13 -31.92 4.79 -7.79
CA LYS A 13 -31.33 5.11 -9.10
C LYS A 13 -29.86 5.54 -9.07
N ASN A 14 -29.20 5.51 -7.91
CA ASN A 14 -27.81 5.93 -7.75
C ASN A 14 -26.83 4.79 -7.44
N LYS A 15 -27.25 3.52 -7.50
CA LYS A 15 -26.33 2.39 -7.32
C LYS A 15 -25.61 2.08 -8.63
N LEU A 16 -24.30 2.31 -8.65
CA LEU A 16 -23.43 1.89 -9.75
C LEU A 16 -23.52 0.37 -9.93
N PRO A 17 -23.49 -0.13 -11.18
CA PRO A 17 -23.45 -1.56 -11.43
C PRO A 17 -22.17 -2.15 -10.84
N THR A 18 -22.23 -3.36 -10.26
CA THR A 18 -21.07 -4.04 -9.64
C THR A 18 -19.87 -4.12 -10.58
N SER A 19 -20.10 -4.27 -11.89
CA SER A 19 -19.06 -4.25 -12.91
C SER A 19 -18.25 -2.96 -12.93
N ALA A 20 -18.86 -1.81 -12.63
CA ALA A 20 -18.14 -0.53 -12.54
C ALA A 20 -17.16 -0.52 -11.37
N TYR A 21 -17.52 -1.10 -10.22
CA TYR A 21 -16.60 -1.22 -9.08
C TYR A 21 -15.40 -2.13 -9.40
N ILE A 22 -15.63 -3.21 -10.13
CA ILE A 22 -14.55 -4.13 -10.55
C ILE A 22 -13.61 -3.42 -11.54
N LEU A 23 -14.17 -2.71 -12.52
CA LEU A 23 -13.40 -1.88 -13.47
C LEU A 23 -12.66 -0.74 -12.78
N CYS A 24 -13.18 -0.16 -11.70
CA CYS A 24 -12.46 0.84 -10.90
C CYS A 24 -11.40 0.22 -9.98
N GLY A 25 -11.50 -1.08 -9.69
CA GLY A 25 -10.61 -1.80 -8.76
C GLY A 25 -9.27 -2.21 -9.36
N TRP A 26 -9.13 -2.24 -10.69
CA TRP A 26 -7.86 -2.64 -11.35
C TRP A 26 -6.60 -1.88 -10.87
N PRO A 27 -6.62 -0.58 -10.49
CA PRO A 27 -5.41 0.11 -10.02
C PRO A 27 -5.06 -0.30 -8.59
N LEU A 28 -6.02 -0.83 -7.81
CA LEU A 28 -5.75 -1.32 -6.45
C LEU A 28 -4.84 -2.55 -6.47
N VAL A 29 -4.86 -3.33 -7.55
CA VAL A 29 -3.92 -4.46 -7.73
C VAL A 29 -2.49 -3.95 -7.86
N LEU A 30 -2.27 -2.85 -8.59
CA LEU A 30 -0.94 -2.21 -8.69
C LEU A 30 -0.47 -1.69 -7.33
N VAL A 31 -1.35 -1.03 -6.58
CA VAL A 31 -1.06 -0.57 -5.22
C VAL A 31 -0.78 -1.75 -4.29
N PHE A 32 -1.48 -2.87 -4.43
CA PHE A 32 -1.23 -4.05 -3.63
C PHE A 32 0.15 -4.66 -3.92
N VAL A 33 0.54 -4.80 -5.18
CA VAL A 33 1.85 -5.36 -5.56
C VAL A 33 2.99 -4.42 -5.16
N GLY A 34 2.89 -3.14 -5.52
CA GLY A 34 3.89 -2.14 -5.15
C GLY A 34 3.95 -1.93 -3.63
N GLY A 35 2.80 -1.94 -2.98
CA GLY A 35 2.64 -1.82 -1.54
C GLY A 35 3.10 -3.04 -0.76
N ALA A 36 3.01 -4.25 -1.32
CA ALA A 36 3.60 -5.44 -0.70
C ALA A 36 5.13 -5.38 -0.71
N LEU A 37 5.74 -4.94 -1.83
CA LEU A 37 7.19 -4.75 -1.91
C LEU A 37 7.68 -3.59 -1.01
N GLY A 38 7.00 -2.44 -1.08
CA GLY A 38 7.30 -1.30 -0.23
C GLY A 38 7.05 -1.58 1.25
N GLY A 39 5.96 -2.29 1.56
CA GLY A 39 5.59 -2.71 2.91
C GLY A 39 6.53 -3.76 3.48
N GLY A 40 7.04 -4.70 2.67
CA GLY A 40 8.07 -5.64 3.10
C GLY A 40 9.37 -4.93 3.50
N LEU A 41 9.86 -4.02 2.65
CA LEU A 41 11.06 -3.24 2.94
C LEU A 41 10.86 -2.27 4.12
N GLY A 42 9.73 -1.57 4.17
CA GLY A 42 9.38 -0.66 5.26
C GLY A 42 9.18 -1.39 6.58
N GLY A 43 8.55 -2.57 6.55
CA GLY A 43 8.37 -3.45 7.71
C GLY A 43 9.70 -3.99 8.24
N ALA A 44 10.61 -4.40 7.36
CA ALA A 44 11.96 -4.79 7.74
C ALA A 44 12.74 -3.61 8.37
N ALA A 45 12.67 -2.43 7.76
CA ALA A 45 13.28 -1.21 8.31
C ALA A 45 12.70 -0.86 9.68
N PHE A 46 11.38 -1.01 9.86
CA PHE A 46 10.73 -0.82 11.15
C PHE A 46 11.24 -1.80 12.21
N ALA A 47 11.36 -3.09 11.88
CA ALA A 47 11.91 -4.08 12.79
C ALA A 47 13.37 -3.76 13.19
N ILE A 48 14.20 -3.35 12.23
CA ILE A 48 15.59 -2.91 12.49
C ILE A 48 15.59 -1.67 13.41
N ASN A 49 14.70 -0.71 13.16
CA ASN A 49 14.58 0.49 13.98
C ASN A 49 14.15 0.16 15.41
N LEU A 50 13.26 -0.82 15.62
CA LEU A 50 12.92 -1.28 16.98
C LEU A 50 14.17 -1.80 17.72
N GLU A 51 15.03 -2.57 17.06
CA GLU A 51 16.27 -3.05 17.66
C GLU A 51 17.28 -1.91 17.95
N ILE A 52 17.37 -0.91 17.06
CA ILE A 52 18.16 0.31 17.30
C ILE A 52 17.66 1.04 18.55
N TYR A 53 16.34 1.18 18.72
CA TYR A 53 15.79 1.89 19.88
C TYR A 53 15.93 1.11 21.20
N LYS A 54 15.98 -0.23 21.15
CA LYS A 54 16.29 -1.08 22.31
C LYS A 54 17.77 -1.05 22.73
N SER A 55 18.67 -0.62 21.84
CA SER A 55 20.11 -0.56 22.13
C SER A 55 20.46 0.45 23.24
N LYS A 56 21.68 0.36 23.79
CA LYS A 56 22.21 1.28 24.81
C LYS A 56 22.78 2.59 24.22
N LEU A 57 22.51 2.89 22.95
CA LEU A 57 23.02 4.08 22.28
C LEU A 57 22.37 5.38 22.81
N PRO A 58 23.07 6.52 22.75
CA PRO A 58 22.49 7.83 23.02
C PRO A 58 21.30 8.12 22.07
N LEU A 59 20.31 8.87 22.57
CA LEU A 59 19.08 9.16 21.81
C LEU A 59 19.37 9.80 20.44
N ALA A 60 20.30 10.75 20.38
CA ALA A 60 20.68 11.41 19.13
C ALA A 60 21.14 10.41 18.06
N VAL A 61 21.95 9.42 18.46
CA VAL A 61 22.46 8.38 17.56
C VAL A 61 21.33 7.49 17.07
N LYS A 62 20.38 7.11 17.95
CA LYS A 62 19.21 6.30 17.59
C LYS A 62 18.35 6.99 16.52
N VAL A 63 18.10 8.29 16.69
CA VAL A 63 17.30 9.08 15.74
C VAL A 63 17.99 9.14 14.37
N ILE A 64 19.30 9.38 14.35
CA ILE A 64 20.08 9.40 13.10
C ILE A 64 20.03 8.03 12.42
N LEU A 65 20.30 6.94 13.14
CA LEU A 65 20.24 5.58 12.58
C LEU A 65 18.85 5.24 12.06
N ASN A 66 17.78 5.63 12.75
CA ASN A 66 16.41 5.41 12.29
C ASN A 66 16.14 6.10 10.93
N ILE A 67 16.57 7.35 10.79
CA ILE A 67 16.43 8.10 9.52
C ILE A 67 17.26 7.42 8.42
N LEU A 68 18.51 7.04 8.73
CA LEU A 68 19.39 6.38 7.77
C LEU A 68 18.84 5.02 7.32
N THR A 69 18.30 4.20 8.22
CA THR A 69 17.66 2.92 7.89
C THR A 69 16.43 3.15 7.00
N GLY A 70 15.62 4.17 7.29
CA GLY A 70 14.49 4.54 6.45
C GLY A 70 14.91 4.96 5.04
N LEU A 71 15.92 5.83 4.93
CA LEU A 71 16.49 6.25 3.65
C LEU A 71 17.08 5.06 2.87
N ALA A 72 17.80 4.17 3.55
CA ALA A 72 18.35 2.97 2.94
C ALA A 72 17.24 2.07 2.35
N ALA A 73 16.11 1.91 3.05
CA ALA A 73 14.97 1.15 2.56
C ALA A 73 14.35 1.79 1.29
N VAL A 74 14.22 3.12 1.25
CA VAL A 74 13.72 3.84 0.06
C VAL A 74 14.68 3.68 -1.11
N ILE A 75 15.99 3.85 -0.89
CA ILE A 75 17.00 3.67 -1.94
C ILE A 75 16.95 2.25 -2.48
N LEU A 76 16.87 1.24 -1.59
CA LEU A 76 16.79 -0.16 -2.00
C LEU A 76 15.53 -0.44 -2.83
N TRP A 77 14.38 0.12 -2.45
CA TRP A 77 13.14 0.01 -3.22
C TRP A 77 13.29 0.61 -4.63
N LEU A 78 13.88 1.81 -4.76
CA LEU A 78 14.14 2.46 -6.05
C LEU A 78 15.12 1.66 -6.92
N VAL A 79 16.17 1.10 -6.33
CA VAL A 79 17.16 0.26 -7.05
C VAL A 79 16.49 -1.00 -7.58
N ILE A 80 15.68 -1.68 -6.77
CA ILE A 80 14.93 -2.88 -7.21
C ILE A 80 13.99 -2.52 -8.36
N GLY A 81 13.22 -1.44 -8.21
CA GLY A 81 12.32 -0.96 -9.27
C GLY A 81 13.06 -0.63 -10.57
N SER A 82 14.19 0.07 -10.47
CA SER A 82 15.03 0.43 -11.62
C SER A 82 15.64 -0.79 -12.29
N TRP A 83 16.06 -1.79 -11.52
CA TRP A 83 16.64 -3.03 -12.05
C TRP A 83 15.60 -3.86 -12.79
N ILE A 84 14.40 -4.00 -12.23
CA ILE A 84 13.27 -4.65 -12.90
C ILE A 84 12.96 -3.91 -14.21
N HIS A 85 12.85 -2.58 -14.18
CA HIS A 85 12.58 -1.78 -15.38
C HIS A 85 13.66 -1.97 -16.46
N ALA A 86 14.94 -1.91 -16.08
CA ALA A 86 16.06 -2.10 -17.00
C ALA A 86 16.03 -3.48 -17.68
N LYS A 87 15.69 -4.53 -16.93
CA LYS A 87 15.53 -5.90 -17.46
C LYS A 87 14.39 -6.00 -18.46
N PHE A 88 13.27 -5.31 -18.23
CA PHE A 88 12.14 -5.27 -19.17
C PHE A 88 12.45 -4.44 -20.42
N SER A 89 13.21 -3.35 -20.31
CA SER A 89 13.59 -2.51 -21.46
C SER A 89 14.68 -3.11 -22.37
N SER A 90 15.32 -4.20 -21.94
CA SER A 90 16.40 -4.87 -22.68
C SER A 90 15.93 -6.13 -23.43
N GLN A 91 14.62 -6.39 -23.48
CA GLN A 91 13.97 -7.46 -24.24
C GLN A 91 13.26 -6.89 -25.46
#